data_AF-A0A7C6UC32-F1
#
_entry.id   AF-A0A7C6UC32-F1
#
_cell.length_a   1.000
_cell.length_b   1.000
_cell.length_c   1.000
_cell.angle_alpha   90.00
_cell.angle_beta   90.00
_cell.angle_gamma   90.00
#
_symmetry.space_group_name_H-M   'P 1'
#
loop_
_entity.id
_entity.type
_entity.pdbx_description
1 polymer ?
#
loop_
_entity_poly.entity_id
_entity_poly.type
_entity_poly.pdbx_seq_one_letter_code
_entity_poly.pdbx_strand_id
1 'polypeptide(L)'
;YKKEGRIFCHAVKCDEVEKLVEAINEAKSRLSGSMGGSFVINEHGQVIVPSAFGDGSRLLVGEIEGVLLFEDDNGEIIDLSDDSNLEVGEPWLKPYIGMQYNLSIHSRIYYFDNEKGSDYLPVQDENLIRKIRKVRRSGAVRFIVNPYGLVLTKIPEGEFSMGEDRWEPVYVGRINRDLWFRKES
;
A
#
# COMPACT_ATOMS: atom_id res chain seq x y z
N TYR A 1 -25.69 -7.71 18.67
CA TYR A 1 -24.23 -7.83 18.89
C TYR A 1 -23.56 -8.08 17.54
N LYS A 2 -23.03 -7.05 16.87
CA LYS A 2 -22.19 -7.24 15.67
C LYS A 2 -20.78 -7.56 16.17
N LYS A 3 -20.25 -8.74 15.84
CA LYS A 3 -18.79 -8.97 15.93
C LYS A 3 -18.14 -7.88 15.08
N GLU A 4 -17.21 -7.12 15.66
CA GLU A 4 -16.36 -6.23 14.88
C GLU A 4 -15.76 -7.03 13.72
N GLY A 5 -16.01 -6.58 12.48
CA GLY A 5 -15.68 -7.29 11.25
C GLY A 5 -14.18 -7.29 10.98
N ARG A 6 -13.43 -8.06 11.77
CA ARG A 6 -12.05 -8.42 11.44
C ARG A 6 -12.11 -9.57 10.45
N ILE A 7 -11.78 -9.27 9.20
CA ILE A 7 -11.50 -10.28 8.17
C ILE A 7 -10.03 -10.62 8.31
N PHE A 8 -9.71 -11.90 8.41
CA PHE A 8 -8.33 -12.36 8.35
C PHE A 8 -8.03 -12.75 6.90
N CYS A 9 -6.89 -12.29 6.39
CA CYS A 9 -6.34 -12.78 5.13
C CYS A 9 -4.97 -13.37 5.44
N HIS A 10 -4.86 -14.68 5.28
CA HIS A 10 -3.61 -15.39 5.53
C HIS A 10 -2.80 -15.41 4.24
N ALA A 11 -1.48 -15.17 4.33
CA ALA A 11 -0.61 -15.46 3.20
C ALA A 11 -0.67 -16.97 2.92
N VAL A 12 -0.81 -17.36 1.65
CA VAL A 12 -0.80 -18.77 1.27
C VAL A 12 0.54 -19.39 1.69
N LYS A 13 0.48 -20.48 2.45
CA LYS A 13 1.67 -21.08 3.05
C LYS A 13 2.53 -21.79 1.98
N CYS A 14 3.78 -21.38 1.87
CA CYS A 14 4.82 -22.06 1.07
C CYS A 14 6.21 -21.83 1.67
N ASP A 15 7.22 -22.58 1.20
CA ASP A 15 8.60 -22.54 1.70
C ASP A 15 9.21 -21.12 1.58
N GLU A 16 8.86 -20.38 0.53
CA GLU A 16 9.31 -19.01 0.31
C GLU A 16 8.73 -18.02 1.34
N VAL A 17 7.46 -18.20 1.71
CA VAL A 17 6.83 -17.39 2.77
C VAL A 17 7.46 -17.70 4.13
N GLU A 18 7.80 -18.96 4.41
CA GLU A 18 8.51 -19.32 5.65
C GLU A 18 9.90 -18.67 5.70
N LYS A 19 10.69 -18.74 4.62
CA LYS A 19 12.00 -18.06 4.52
C LYS A 19 11.89 -16.54 4.69
N LEU A 20 10.86 -15.92 4.11
CA LEU A 20 10.60 -14.49 4.28
C LEU A 20 10.32 -14.16 5.76
N VAL A 21 9.49 -14.95 6.44
CA VAL A 21 9.18 -14.76 7.86
C VAL A 21 10.43 -14.92 8.73
N GLU A 22 11.28 -15.90 8.44
CA GLU A 22 12.56 -16.09 9.13
C GLU A 22 13.47 -14.86 8.98
N ALA A 23 13.67 -14.37 7.76
CA ALA A 23 14.51 -13.20 7.49
C ALA A 23 13.98 -11.93 8.19
N ILE A 24 12.66 -11.74 8.20
CA ILE A 24 12.01 -10.63 8.93
C ILE A 24 12.27 -10.75 10.43
N ASN A 25 12.10 -11.94 11.01
CA ASN A 25 12.31 -12.15 12.44
C ASN A 25 13.78 -11.95 12.84
N GLU A 26 14.72 -12.37 12.01
CA GLU A 26 16.15 -12.11 12.23
C GLU A 26 16.44 -10.60 12.24
N ALA A 27 15.95 -9.86 11.24
CA ALA A 27 16.12 -8.41 11.18
C ALA A 27 15.54 -7.70 12.40
N LYS A 28 14.38 -8.14 12.89
CA LYS A 28 13.75 -7.57 14.08
C LYS A 28 14.46 -7.87 15.38
N SER A 29 14.98 -9.10 15.50
CA SER A 29 15.82 -9.47 16.64
C SER A 29 17.05 -8.56 16.70
N ARG A 30 17.64 -8.20 15.56
CA ARG A 30 18.78 -7.27 15.48
C ARG A 30 18.41 -5.84 15.85
N LEU A 31 17.25 -5.34 15.38
CA LEU A 31 16.82 -3.96 15.63
C LEU A 31 16.29 -3.72 17.04
N SER A 32 15.48 -4.65 17.56
CA SER A 32 14.62 -4.41 18.73
C SER A 32 14.72 -5.47 19.82
N GLY A 33 15.50 -6.54 19.59
CA GLY A 33 15.59 -7.67 20.52
C GLY A 33 14.31 -8.50 20.64
N SER A 34 13.32 -8.27 19.77
CA SER A 34 12.02 -8.96 19.77
C SER A 34 11.74 -9.65 18.43
N MET A 35 11.00 -10.75 18.48
CA MET A 35 10.44 -11.42 17.30
C MET A 35 9.00 -10.93 17.06
N GLY A 36 8.57 -10.82 15.80
CA GLY A 36 7.20 -10.42 15.43
C GLY A 36 6.96 -8.91 15.29
N GLY A 37 5.73 -8.52 14.93
CA GLY A 37 5.33 -7.12 14.66
C GLY A 37 5.10 -6.82 13.17
N SER A 38 4.95 -5.55 12.79
CA SER A 38 4.74 -5.15 11.39
C SER A 38 6.01 -5.10 10.57
N PHE A 39 5.86 -5.23 9.26
CA PHE A 39 6.85 -4.94 8.24
C PHE A 39 6.10 -4.36 7.03
N VAL A 40 6.84 -3.83 6.08
CA VAL A 40 6.32 -3.19 4.88
C VAL A 40 6.89 -3.89 3.67
N ILE A 41 6.06 -4.08 2.65
CA ILE A 41 6.53 -4.37 1.30
C ILE A 41 6.15 -3.18 0.44
N ASN A 42 7.15 -2.50 -0.12
CA ASN A 42 6.89 -1.35 -0.97
C ASN A 42 6.52 -1.77 -2.40
N GLU A 43 6.16 -0.79 -3.24
CA GLU A 43 5.79 -0.94 -4.64
C GLU A 43 6.89 -1.53 -5.54
N HIS A 44 8.12 -1.61 -5.03
CA HIS A 44 9.26 -2.24 -5.69
C HIS A 44 9.50 -3.68 -5.23
N GLY A 45 8.65 -4.22 -4.35
CA GLY A 45 8.82 -5.54 -3.75
C GLY A 45 9.85 -5.57 -2.63
N GLN A 46 10.38 -4.43 -2.19
CA GLN A 46 11.38 -4.38 -1.13
C GLN A 46 10.72 -4.61 0.23
N VAL A 47 11.28 -5.55 1.01
CA VAL A 47 10.83 -5.90 2.36
C VAL A 47 11.57 -5.03 3.37
N ILE A 48 10.84 -4.12 4.00
CA ILE A 48 11.37 -3.13 4.91
C ILE A 48 10.85 -3.40 6.31
N VAL A 49 11.77 -3.57 7.25
CA VAL A 49 11.46 -3.78 8.67
C VAL A 49 11.77 -2.51 9.44
N PRO A 50 10.75 -1.78 9.93
CA PRO A 50 10.97 -0.61 10.76
C PRO A 50 11.43 -1.01 12.18
N SER A 51 12.24 -0.16 12.80
CA SER A 51 12.54 -0.25 14.23
C SER A 51 11.29 -0.06 15.07
N ALA A 52 11.17 -0.87 16.13
CA ALA A 52 10.08 -0.76 17.08
C ALA A 52 10.17 0.50 17.96
N PHE A 53 11.31 1.20 17.96
CA PHE A 53 11.54 2.38 18.80
C PHE A 53 11.04 3.70 18.19
N GLY A 54 10.52 3.67 16.95
CA GLY A 54 9.98 4.87 16.29
C GLY A 54 11.03 5.93 15.97
N ASP A 55 12.30 5.52 15.89
CA ASP A 55 13.47 6.38 15.66
C ASP A 55 13.77 6.60 14.16
N GLY A 56 12.87 6.19 13.28
CA GLY A 56 13.04 6.28 11.82
C GLY A 56 13.96 5.23 11.22
N SER A 57 14.70 4.48 12.03
CA SER A 57 15.60 3.44 11.53
C SER A 57 14.82 2.24 10.99
N ARG A 58 15.35 1.66 9.92
CA ARG A 58 14.75 0.51 9.23
C ARG A 58 15.81 -0.34 8.55
N LEU A 59 15.51 -1.63 8.38
CA LEU A 59 16.34 -2.56 7.63
C LEU A 59 15.64 -2.98 6.35
N LEU A 60 16.38 -2.95 5.24
CA LEU A 60 16.03 -3.65 4.02
C LEU A 60 16.45 -5.11 4.17
N VAL A 61 15.47 -6.02 4.20
CA VAL A 61 15.69 -7.45 4.49
C VAL A 61 15.84 -8.26 3.20
N GLY A 62 15.26 -7.78 2.11
CA GLY A 62 15.33 -8.41 0.80
C GLY A 62 14.30 -7.84 -0.15
N GLU A 63 14.12 -8.52 -1.27
CA GLU A 63 13.07 -8.22 -2.25
C GLU A 63 12.24 -9.48 -2.47
N ILE A 64 10.94 -9.32 -2.69
CA ILE A 64 10.07 -10.39 -3.14
C ILE A 64 9.99 -10.40 -4.67
N GLU A 65 9.94 -11.58 -5.23
CA GLU A 65 9.60 -11.82 -6.64
C GLU A 65 8.31 -12.64 -6.73
N GLY A 66 7.56 -12.49 -7.83
CA GLY A 66 6.30 -13.18 -8.02
C GLY A 66 5.11 -12.52 -7.31
N VAL A 67 4.06 -13.31 -7.06
CA VAL A 67 2.75 -12.82 -6.60
C VAL A 67 2.47 -13.32 -5.18
N LEU A 68 2.08 -12.40 -4.30
CA LEU A 68 1.61 -12.65 -2.96
C LEU A 68 0.13 -13.01 -3.06
N LEU A 69 -0.15 -14.28 -2.87
CA LEU A 69 -1.50 -14.82 -2.79
C LEU A 69 -1.95 -14.81 -1.34
N PHE A 70 -3.18 -14.36 -1.13
CA PHE A 70 -3.85 -14.39 0.16
C PHE A 70 -5.03 -15.36 0.10
N GLU A 71 -5.33 -15.99 1.22
CA GLU A 71 -6.53 -16.79 1.41
C GLU A 71 -7.46 -16.04 2.38
N ASP A 72 -8.73 -15.88 2.00
CA ASP A 72 -9.75 -15.31 2.88
C ASP A 72 -10.36 -16.36 3.82
N ASP A 73 -11.27 -15.93 4.70
CA ASP A 73 -11.94 -16.82 5.65
C ASP A 73 -12.83 -17.91 4.98
N ASN A 74 -13.09 -17.81 3.68
CA ASN A 74 -13.85 -18.79 2.90
C ASN A 74 -12.95 -19.76 2.10
N GLY A 75 -11.62 -19.56 2.14
CA GLY A 75 -10.67 -20.34 1.35
C GLY A 75 -10.47 -19.82 -0.09
N GLU A 76 -11.00 -18.64 -0.43
CA GLU A 76 -10.82 -18.05 -1.75
C GLU A 76 -9.44 -17.41 -1.88
N ILE A 77 -8.78 -17.67 -3.02
CA ILE A 77 -7.46 -17.13 -3.31
C ILE A 77 -7.58 -15.73 -3.91
N ILE A 78 -6.96 -14.76 -3.24
CA ILE A 78 -6.91 -13.36 -3.62
C ILE A 78 -5.51 -13.04 -4.17
N ASP A 79 -5.46 -12.69 -5.45
CA ASP A 79 -4.28 -12.14 -6.12
C ASP A 79 -4.33 -10.60 -6.08
N LEU A 80 -3.40 -9.96 -5.35
CA LEU A 80 -3.29 -8.50 -5.26
C LEU A 80 -2.67 -7.83 -6.49
N SER A 81 -2.03 -8.60 -7.37
CA SER A 81 -1.38 -8.09 -8.59
C SER A 81 -2.36 -7.96 -9.75
N ASP A 82 -3.47 -8.70 -9.69
CA ASP A 82 -4.49 -8.76 -10.72
C ASP A 82 -5.44 -7.55 -10.64
N ASP A 83 -5.41 -6.74 -11.70
CA ASP A 83 -6.37 -5.67 -11.99
C ASP A 83 -7.11 -5.91 -13.31
N SER A 84 -7.09 -7.15 -13.82
CA SER A 84 -7.86 -7.49 -15.01
C SER A 84 -9.34 -7.23 -14.74
N ASN A 85 -9.98 -6.48 -15.63
CA ASN A 85 -11.39 -6.05 -15.55
C ASN A 85 -11.70 -4.90 -14.58
N LEU A 86 -10.69 -4.23 -13.99
CA LEU A 86 -10.95 -3.02 -13.20
C LEU A 86 -10.79 -1.75 -14.04
N GLU A 87 -11.82 -0.91 -13.99
CA GLU A 87 -11.77 0.45 -14.53
C GLU A 87 -11.50 1.48 -13.43
N VAL A 88 -11.02 2.66 -13.83
CA VAL A 88 -10.76 3.78 -12.91
C VAL A 88 -12.05 4.21 -12.22
N GLY A 89 -12.10 4.04 -10.91
CA GLY A 89 -13.24 4.34 -10.04
C GLY A 89 -14.03 3.12 -9.57
N GLU A 90 -13.75 1.93 -10.10
CA GLU A 90 -14.43 0.70 -9.67
C GLU A 90 -14.06 0.32 -8.23
N PRO A 91 -15.00 -0.28 -7.46
CA PRO A 91 -14.74 -0.75 -6.11
C PRO A 91 -13.57 -1.73 -6.03
N TRP A 92 -12.67 -1.51 -5.07
CA TRP A 92 -11.59 -2.43 -4.77
C TRP A 92 -12.03 -3.40 -3.67
N LEU A 93 -12.38 -4.62 -4.08
CA LEU A 93 -12.93 -5.65 -3.18
C LEU A 93 -11.85 -6.53 -2.51
N LYS A 94 -10.57 -6.32 -2.84
CA LYS A 94 -9.43 -7.04 -2.28
C LYS A 94 -8.86 -6.28 -1.06
N PRO A 95 -7.95 -6.86 -0.27
CA PRO A 95 -7.28 -6.14 0.82
C PRO A 95 -6.69 -4.78 0.39
N TYR A 96 -6.96 -3.72 1.17
CA TYR A 96 -6.45 -2.37 0.93
C TYR A 96 -5.06 -2.20 1.56
N ILE A 97 -4.04 -2.77 0.90
CA ILE A 97 -2.66 -2.86 1.41
C ILE A 97 -1.70 -2.17 0.44
N GLY A 98 -0.81 -1.32 0.96
CA GLY A 98 0.21 -0.64 0.17
C GLY A 98 0.88 0.53 0.89
N MET A 99 1.85 1.13 0.23
CA MET A 99 2.57 2.32 0.68
C MET A 99 1.74 3.58 0.48
N GLN A 100 1.70 4.44 1.49
CA GLN A 100 0.90 5.66 1.45
C GLN A 100 1.62 6.80 0.72
N TYR A 101 0.92 7.42 -0.21
CA TYR A 101 1.33 8.63 -0.91
C TYR A 101 0.20 9.67 -0.87
N ASN A 102 0.53 10.88 -1.31
CA ASN A 102 -0.38 12.01 -1.32
C ASN A 102 -0.32 12.73 -2.67
N LEU A 103 -1.48 13.17 -3.14
CA LEU A 103 -1.63 14.16 -4.19
C LEU A 103 -1.99 15.48 -3.51
N SER A 104 -1.17 16.51 -3.70
CA SER A 104 -1.43 17.84 -3.15
C SER A 104 -2.61 18.54 -3.82
N ILE A 105 -3.07 19.66 -3.25
CA ILE A 105 -4.09 20.52 -3.89
C ILE A 105 -3.61 21.07 -5.25
N HIS A 106 -2.30 21.19 -5.44
CA HIS A 106 -1.66 21.63 -6.68
C HIS A 106 -1.35 20.47 -7.62
N SER A 107 -1.96 19.30 -7.40
CA SER A 107 -1.81 18.10 -8.22
C SER A 107 -0.35 17.63 -8.34
N ARG A 108 0.38 17.66 -7.22
CA ARG A 108 1.73 17.08 -7.14
C ARG A 108 1.74 15.85 -6.24
N ILE A 109 2.30 14.76 -6.74
CA ILE A 109 2.49 13.51 -5.99
C ILE A 109 3.71 13.63 -5.10
N TYR A 110 3.54 13.23 -3.83
CA TYR A 110 4.57 13.22 -2.81
C TYR A 110 4.32 12.13 -1.76
N TYR A 111 5.35 11.77 -1.00
CA TYR A 111 5.19 11.11 0.30
C TYR A 111 5.73 12.00 1.41
N PHE A 112 5.32 11.72 2.65
CA PHE A 112 5.78 12.47 3.80
C PHE A 112 6.78 11.61 4.58
N ASP A 113 8.00 12.13 4.73
CA ASP A 113 9.03 11.60 5.59
C ASP A 113 9.06 12.44 6.87
N ASN A 114 9.09 11.79 8.04
CA ASN A 114 9.02 12.50 9.32
C ASN A 114 10.27 13.36 9.60
N GLU A 115 11.42 13.04 9.01
CA GLU A 115 12.67 13.78 9.19
C GLU A 115 12.87 14.84 8.11
N LYS A 116 12.58 14.48 6.85
CA LYS A 116 12.86 15.32 5.67
C LYS A 116 11.66 16.15 5.21
N GLY A 117 10.46 15.86 5.71
CA GLY A 117 9.22 16.47 5.27
C GLY A 117 8.68 15.87 3.97
N SER A 118 8.05 16.70 3.13
CA SER A 118 7.42 16.22 1.89
C SER A 118 8.45 16.01 0.79
N ASP A 119 8.55 14.79 0.27
CA ASP A 119 9.37 14.45 -0.89
C ASP A 119 8.49 14.20 -2.11
N TYR A 120 8.73 14.95 -3.18
CA TYR A 120 7.90 14.99 -4.38
C TYR A 120 8.51 14.16 -5.49
N LEU A 121 7.67 13.57 -6.35
CA LEU A 121 8.18 12.92 -7.55
C LEU A 121 9.05 13.89 -8.37
N PRO A 122 10.23 13.44 -8.84
CA PRO A 122 11.13 14.27 -9.64
C PRO A 122 10.48 14.69 -10.96
N VAL A 123 9.68 13.80 -11.55
CA VAL A 123 8.83 14.05 -12.72
C VAL A 123 7.41 13.61 -12.38
N GLN A 124 6.43 14.49 -12.58
CA GLN A 124 5.04 14.18 -12.23
C GLN A 124 4.41 13.25 -13.28
N ASP A 125 3.66 12.25 -12.82
CA ASP A 125 2.88 11.36 -13.69
C ASP A 125 1.49 11.97 -13.95
N GLU A 126 1.40 12.80 -14.99
CA GLU A 126 0.17 13.50 -15.39
C GLU A 126 -0.99 12.53 -15.68
N ASN A 127 -0.70 11.33 -16.21
CA ASN A 127 -1.73 10.35 -16.49
C ASN A 127 -2.31 9.80 -15.18
N LEU A 128 -1.47 9.45 -14.22
CA LEU A 128 -1.91 9.00 -12.91
C LEU A 128 -2.66 10.11 -12.16
N ILE A 129 -2.14 11.34 -12.17
CA ILE A 129 -2.79 12.51 -11.57
C ILE A 129 -4.21 12.67 -12.13
N ARG A 130 -4.37 12.62 -13.46
CA ARG A 130 -5.68 12.70 -14.12
C ARG A 130 -6.62 11.57 -13.68
N LYS A 131 -6.13 10.35 -13.53
CA LYS A 131 -6.93 9.21 -13.04
C LYS A 131 -7.36 9.40 -11.58
N ILE A 132 -6.47 9.86 -10.70
CA ILE A 132 -6.82 10.20 -9.31
C ILE A 132 -7.89 11.30 -9.30
N ARG A 133 -7.74 12.34 -10.14
CA ARG A 133 -8.71 13.44 -10.24
C ARG A 133 -10.06 13.04 -10.82
N LYS A 134 -10.13 11.96 -11.61
CA LYS A 134 -11.40 11.40 -12.08
C LYS A 134 -12.28 10.93 -10.92
N VAL A 135 -11.67 10.34 -9.88
CA VAL A 135 -12.39 9.81 -8.71
C VAL A 135 -12.41 10.77 -7.52
N ARG A 136 -11.42 11.65 -7.40
CA ARG A 136 -11.28 12.67 -6.34
C ARG A 136 -11.01 14.04 -6.96
N ARG A 137 -12.09 14.72 -7.36
CA ARG A 137 -12.08 15.93 -8.21
C ARG A 137 -11.25 17.09 -7.65
N SER A 138 -11.26 17.31 -6.34
CA SER A 138 -10.63 18.46 -5.70
C SER A 138 -9.93 18.09 -4.39
N GLY A 139 -9.15 19.04 -3.86
CA GLY A 139 -8.47 18.91 -2.57
C GLY A 139 -7.22 18.03 -2.61
N ALA A 140 -6.64 17.80 -1.44
CA ALA A 140 -5.57 16.84 -1.28
C ALA A 140 -6.16 15.41 -1.24
N VAL A 141 -5.43 14.44 -1.78
CA VAL A 141 -5.87 13.05 -1.84
C VAL A 141 -4.79 12.16 -1.28
N ARG A 142 -5.13 11.37 -0.27
CA ARG A 142 -4.30 10.25 0.18
C ARG A 142 -4.63 9.03 -0.67
N PHE A 143 -3.62 8.33 -1.13
CA PHE A 143 -3.75 7.08 -1.87
C PHE A 143 -2.67 6.10 -1.43
N ILE A 144 -2.84 4.83 -1.76
CA ILE A 144 -1.84 3.80 -1.54
C ILE A 144 -1.37 3.21 -2.86
N VAL A 145 -0.14 2.71 -2.88
CA VAL A 145 0.41 1.92 -3.97
C VAL A 145 0.80 0.55 -3.41
N ASN A 146 0.20 -0.51 -3.93
CA ASN A 146 0.50 -1.87 -3.48
C ASN A 146 1.86 -2.36 -4.03
N PRO A 147 2.36 -3.53 -3.57
CA PRO A 147 3.65 -4.08 -4.04
C PRO A 147 3.78 -4.28 -5.56
N TYR A 148 2.65 -4.33 -6.27
CA TYR A 148 2.56 -4.54 -7.73
C TYR A 148 2.40 -3.23 -8.51
N GLY A 149 2.44 -2.09 -7.83
CA GLY A 149 2.27 -0.78 -8.43
C GLY A 149 0.82 -0.39 -8.69
N LEU A 150 -0.18 -1.14 -8.19
CA LEU A 150 -1.58 -0.74 -8.29
C LEU A 150 -1.86 0.43 -7.34
N VAL A 151 -2.58 1.43 -7.84
CA VAL A 151 -2.94 2.64 -7.11
C VAL A 151 -4.39 2.55 -6.66
N LEU A 152 -4.60 2.72 -5.36
CA LEU A 152 -5.91 2.67 -4.71
C LEU A 152 -6.13 3.93 -3.88
N THR A 153 -7.36 4.44 -3.86
CA THR A 153 -7.76 5.53 -2.95
C THR A 153 -9.12 5.22 -2.36
N LYS A 154 -9.62 6.09 -1.49
CA LYS A 154 -10.98 6.01 -0.97
C LYS A 154 -11.84 7.16 -1.50
N ILE A 155 -13.10 6.89 -1.79
CA ILE A 155 -14.12 7.88 -2.13
C ILE A 155 -15.26 7.82 -1.10
N PRO A 156 -15.97 8.94 -0.83
CA PRO A 156 -17.14 8.90 0.03
C PRO A 156 -18.28 8.14 -0.66
N GLU A 157 -19.04 7.37 0.11
CA GLU A 157 -20.28 6.72 -0.32
C GLU A 157 -21.39 7.78 -0.42
N GLY A 158 -21.99 7.96 -1.60
CA GLY A 158 -23.06 8.92 -1.82
C GLY A 158 -22.61 10.39 -1.97
N GLU A 159 -23.54 11.33 -1.76
CA GLU A 159 -23.22 12.76 -1.76
C GLU A 159 -22.49 13.15 -0.48
N PHE A 160 -21.50 14.05 -0.59
CA PHE A 160 -20.72 14.53 0.54
C PHE A 160 -21.63 15.05 1.66
N SER A 161 -21.47 14.49 2.86
CA SER A 161 -22.18 14.92 4.06
C SER A 161 -21.17 15.35 5.12
N MET A 162 -21.51 16.31 5.99
CA MET A 162 -20.65 16.62 7.15
C MET A 162 -20.75 15.56 8.27
N GLY A 163 -21.45 14.44 8.03
CA GLY A 163 -21.66 13.36 9.00
C GLY A 163 -20.60 12.26 8.93
N GLU A 164 -20.94 11.07 9.43
CA GLU A 164 -20.11 9.85 9.28
C GLU A 164 -20.10 9.40 7.82
N ASP A 165 -19.26 10.04 7.00
CA ASP A 165 -19.00 9.61 5.64
C ASP A 165 -18.43 8.18 5.68
N ARG A 166 -19.13 7.25 5.04
CA ARG A 166 -18.58 5.94 4.74
C ARG A 166 -17.64 6.09 3.55
N TRP A 167 -16.45 5.52 3.66
CA TRP A 167 -15.41 5.63 2.63
C TRP A 167 -15.12 4.27 2.03
N GLU A 168 -15.30 4.14 0.73
CA GLU A 168 -15.09 2.90 -0.01
C GLU A 168 -13.77 2.96 -0.79
N PRO A 169 -12.97 1.88 -0.77
CA PRO A 169 -11.75 1.80 -1.57
C PRO A 169 -12.11 1.60 -3.04
N VAL A 170 -11.39 2.30 -3.93
CA VAL A 170 -11.55 2.19 -5.38
C VAL A 170 -10.21 2.06 -6.09
N TYR A 171 -10.23 1.37 -7.22
CA TYR A 171 -9.09 1.25 -8.11
C TYR A 171 -8.89 2.53 -8.94
N VAL A 172 -7.64 2.95 -9.09
CA VAL A 172 -7.26 4.14 -9.87
C VAL A 172 -6.46 3.79 -11.11
N GLY A 173 -5.53 2.84 -11.03
CA GLY A 173 -4.60 2.54 -12.11
C GLY A 173 -3.31 1.90 -11.63
N ARG A 174 -2.25 2.04 -12.43
CA ARG A 174 -0.88 1.63 -12.09
C ARG A 174 0.06 2.82 -12.12
N ILE A 175 1.10 2.79 -11.29
CA ILE A 175 2.21 3.74 -11.36
C ILE A 175 3.03 3.53 -12.63
N ASN A 176 3.62 4.60 -13.17
CA ASN A 176 4.72 4.48 -14.10
C ASN A 176 6.05 4.40 -13.32
N ARG A 177 6.70 3.23 -13.33
CA ARG A 177 7.96 2.99 -12.59
C ARG A 177 9.10 3.90 -13.03
N ASP A 178 9.14 4.33 -14.29
CA ASP A 178 10.19 5.21 -14.81
C ASP A 178 10.09 6.65 -14.27
N LEU A 179 8.90 7.04 -13.82
CA LEU A 179 8.61 8.35 -13.24
C LEU A 179 8.54 8.31 -11.72
N TRP A 180 8.57 7.11 -11.12
CA TRP A 180 8.30 6.90 -9.71
C TRP A 180 9.52 7.16 -8.83
N PHE A 181 9.32 7.13 -7.51
CA PHE A 181 10.41 7.20 -6.54
C PHE A 181 11.38 6.04 -6.75
N ARG A 182 12.67 6.31 -6.53
CA ARG A 182 13.71 5.29 -6.60
C ARG A 182 13.52 4.26 -5.49
N LYS A 183 13.99 3.04 -5.76
CA LYS A 183 14.16 2.01 -4.73
C LYS A 183 14.99 2.54 -3.57
N GLU A 184 14.72 2.03 -2.38
CA GLU A 184 15.59 2.26 -1.23
C GLU A 184 16.94 1.56 -1.46
N SER A 185 18.02 2.22 -1.02
CA SER A 185 19.42 1.79 -1.18
C SER A 185 20.12 1.68 0.17
#